data_AF-A0A2D9YB40-F1
#
_entry.id   AF-A0A2D9YB40-F1
#
_cell.length_a   1.000
_cell.length_b   1.000
_cell.length_c   1.000
_cell.angle_alpha   90.00
_cell.angle_beta   90.00
_cell.angle_gamma   90.00
#
_symmetry.space_group_name_H-M   'P 1'
#
loop_
_entity.id
_entity.type
_entity.pdbx_description
1 polymer ?
#
loop_
_entity_poly.entity_id
_entity_poly.type
_entity_poly.pdbx_seq_one_letter_code
_entity_poly.pdbx_strand_id
1 'polypeptide(L)'
;MKKNDKKYQTIPLETTISRLNHQTGLNPSEDNHPANTITEQFHSLNTVDSLENLRSSLPKEIQLAIQEWAASLGKLSWKLKRRAITRFSGSFADNFLAIVPELSEEEYDSLLLLGTTCMLEELEDGMPISEADQAKCYLDSIHDHHREMATAFLERHKTDEQQLH
;
A
#
# COMPACT_ATOMS: atom_id res chain seq x y z
N MET A 1 -37.23 33.29 -26.84
CA MET A 1 -37.25 31.81 -26.83
C MET A 1 -36.09 31.29 -25.99
N LYS A 2 -36.24 30.12 -25.39
CA LYS A 2 -35.75 29.69 -24.07
C LYS A 2 -34.23 29.51 -23.92
N LYS A 3 -33.74 29.84 -22.70
CA LYS A 3 -32.43 29.56 -22.11
C LYS A 3 -32.23 28.04 -21.93
N ASN A 4 -30.98 27.57 -22.03
CA ASN A 4 -30.58 26.25 -21.50
C ASN A 4 -29.19 26.34 -20.86
N ASP A 5 -29.19 26.66 -19.57
CA ASP A 5 -28.07 26.48 -18.64
C ASP A 5 -27.96 24.99 -18.28
N LYS A 6 -26.87 24.31 -18.67
CA LYS A 6 -26.53 22.98 -18.13
C LYS A 6 -25.71 23.16 -16.86
N LYS A 7 -26.41 23.12 -15.72
CA LYS A 7 -25.82 22.92 -14.39
C LYS A 7 -25.28 21.50 -14.30
N TYR A 8 -23.98 21.34 -14.06
CA TYR A 8 -23.44 20.09 -13.54
C TYR A 8 -23.72 20.07 -12.04
N GLN A 9 -24.63 19.19 -11.63
CA GLN A 9 -24.94 18.90 -10.24
C GLN A 9 -23.80 18.06 -9.63
N THR A 10 -23.19 18.61 -8.60
CA THR A 10 -22.38 17.92 -7.61
C THR A 10 -23.22 16.84 -6.92
N ILE A 11 -22.75 15.59 -6.95
CA ILE A 11 -23.37 14.47 -6.24
C ILE A 11 -22.86 14.51 -4.79
N PRO A 12 -23.73 14.59 -3.77
CA PRO A 12 -23.31 14.47 -2.37
C PRO A 12 -23.10 12.98 -2.03
N LEU A 13 -21.89 12.61 -1.63
CA LEU A 13 -21.61 11.34 -0.97
C LEU A 13 -21.79 11.52 0.55
N GLU A 14 -23.05 11.59 0.96
CA GLU A 14 -23.44 11.26 2.34
C GLU A 14 -24.33 10.02 2.30
N THR A 15 -24.39 9.31 3.43
CA THR A 15 -24.97 7.97 3.67
C THR A 15 -24.01 6.83 3.24
N THR A 16 -23.48 5.95 4.09
CA THR A 16 -24.09 5.34 5.28
C THR A 16 -23.03 4.59 6.12
N ILE A 17 -22.61 5.10 7.28
CA ILE A 17 -22.24 4.26 8.44
C ILE A 17 -22.84 4.94 9.67
N SER A 18 -24.14 4.80 9.81
CA SER A 18 -24.82 4.96 11.09
C SER A 18 -25.49 3.63 11.38
N ARG A 19 -24.87 2.84 12.27
CA ARG A 19 -25.52 1.80 13.08
C ARG A 19 -24.46 1.16 13.99
N LEU A 20 -24.29 1.74 15.17
CA LEU A 20 -24.06 0.99 16.40
C LEU A 20 -24.31 1.95 17.55
N ASN A 21 -25.57 2.08 17.96
CA ASN A 21 -25.92 2.42 19.33
C ASN A 21 -27.37 2.02 19.66
N HIS A 22 -27.54 1.68 20.95
CA HIS A 22 -28.65 1.03 21.67
C HIS A 22 -28.45 -0.49 21.82
N GLN A 23 -28.32 -1.07 23.03
CA GLN A 23 -28.73 -0.58 24.35
C GLN A 23 -28.08 -1.37 25.53
N THR A 24 -27.60 -0.60 26.51
CA THR A 24 -27.61 -0.79 27.99
C THR A 24 -27.18 -2.10 28.66
N GLY A 25 -26.10 -2.00 29.44
CA GLY A 25 -25.87 -2.71 30.70
C GLY A 25 -24.89 -1.91 31.57
N LEU A 26 -25.34 -1.42 32.72
CA LEU A 26 -24.54 -0.68 33.70
C LEU A 26 -23.48 -1.58 34.34
N ASN A 27 -22.21 -1.17 34.32
CA ASN A 27 -21.24 -1.38 35.41
C ASN A 27 -20.02 -0.45 35.22
N PRO A 28 -19.57 0.28 36.25
CA PRO A 28 -18.35 1.08 36.19
C PRO A 28 -17.18 0.23 36.70
N SER A 29 -16.19 -0.02 35.86
CA SER A 29 -14.86 -0.39 36.32
C SER A 29 -13.85 0.15 35.32
N GLU A 30 -12.99 1.01 35.88
CA GLU A 30 -11.78 1.55 35.29
C GLU A 30 -10.93 0.42 34.69
N ASP A 31 -10.40 0.61 33.48
CA ASP A 31 -8.96 0.77 33.25
C ASP A 31 -8.53 0.39 31.82
N ASN A 32 -7.63 1.25 31.31
CA ASN A 32 -6.64 1.05 30.25
C ASN A 32 -7.10 1.07 28.77
N HIS A 33 -6.93 2.25 28.17
CA HIS A 33 -6.81 2.47 26.73
C HIS A 33 -5.60 1.71 26.13
N PRO A 34 -5.73 1.07 24.95
CA PRO A 34 -4.61 0.45 24.23
C PRO A 34 -4.02 1.43 23.20
N ALA A 35 -3.58 2.62 23.62
CA ALA A 35 -2.92 3.55 22.70
C ALA A 35 -1.45 3.18 22.45
N ASN A 36 -0.77 2.56 23.42
CA ASN A 36 0.67 2.28 23.35
C ASN A 36 1.05 1.02 22.53
N THR A 37 0.10 0.12 22.25
CA THR A 37 0.42 -1.18 21.63
C THR A 37 0.74 -1.06 20.13
N ILE A 38 0.17 -0.06 19.46
CA ILE A 38 0.31 0.14 18.01
C ILE A 38 1.68 0.74 17.68
N THR A 39 2.10 1.77 18.42
CA THR A 39 3.40 2.44 18.21
C THR A 39 4.59 1.52 18.50
N GLU A 40 4.53 0.71 19.56
CA GLU A 40 5.59 -0.26 19.88
C GLU A 40 5.70 -1.39 18.85
N GLN A 41 4.59 -1.82 18.26
CA GLN A 41 4.62 -2.79 17.17
C GLN A 41 5.28 -2.22 15.91
N PHE A 42 5.10 -0.94 15.61
CA PHE A 42 5.74 -0.30 14.45
C PHE A 42 7.25 -0.15 14.60
N HIS A 43 7.75 0.24 15.78
CA HIS A 43 9.19 0.30 16.00
C HIS A 43 9.88 -1.08 15.89
N SER A 44 9.16 -2.16 16.20
CA SER A 44 9.69 -3.53 16.10
C SER A 44 9.77 -4.07 14.66
N LEU A 45 9.13 -3.44 13.68
CA LEU A 45 9.22 -3.84 12.26
C LEU A 45 10.57 -3.48 11.64
N ASN A 46 11.34 -2.58 12.26
CA ASN A 46 12.65 -2.13 11.77
C ASN A 46 13.81 -3.09 12.10
N THR A 47 13.56 -4.21 12.80
CA THR A 47 14.62 -5.08 13.36
C THR A 47 14.52 -6.57 12.99
N VAL A 48 13.93 -6.94 11.84
CA VAL A 48 13.72 -8.37 11.50
C VAL A 48 14.51 -8.79 10.26
N ASP A 49 15.70 -9.34 10.50
CA ASP A 49 16.69 -9.87 9.53
C ASP A 49 16.28 -11.16 8.78
N SER A 50 14.99 -11.44 8.62
CA SER A 50 14.51 -12.58 7.82
C SER A 50 13.10 -12.32 7.28
N LEU A 51 12.95 -11.15 6.68
CA LEU A 51 11.72 -10.57 6.14
C LEU A 51 11.18 -11.20 4.85
N GLU A 52 11.18 -12.51 4.62
CA GLU A 52 10.70 -13.06 3.31
C GLU A 52 9.23 -12.72 2.99
N ASN A 53 8.47 -12.20 3.97
CA ASN A 53 7.12 -11.68 3.75
C ASN A 53 6.74 -10.60 4.79
N LEU A 54 6.97 -9.32 4.46
CA LEU A 54 6.58 -8.14 5.26
C LEU A 54 5.09 -8.14 5.54
N ARG A 55 4.24 -8.49 4.56
CA ARG A 55 2.79 -8.51 4.75
C ARG A 55 2.38 -9.40 5.93
N SER A 56 3.04 -10.53 6.14
CA SER A 56 2.71 -11.48 7.22
C SER A 56 2.83 -10.87 8.62
N SER A 57 3.62 -9.80 8.77
CA SER A 57 3.79 -9.06 10.03
C SER A 57 2.68 -8.05 10.31
N LEU A 58 1.84 -7.72 9.31
CA LEU A 58 0.76 -6.75 9.45
C LEU A 58 -0.48 -7.35 10.13
N PRO A 59 -1.35 -6.53 10.75
CA PRO A 59 -2.66 -6.95 11.22
C PRO A 59 -3.49 -7.67 10.14
N LYS A 60 -4.32 -8.64 10.54
CA LYS A 60 -4.97 -9.55 9.61
C LYS A 60 -5.90 -8.83 8.61
N GLU A 61 -6.57 -7.80 9.08
CA GLU A 61 -7.45 -6.94 8.28
C GLU A 61 -6.67 -6.23 7.17
N ILE A 62 -5.47 -5.75 7.47
CA ILE A 62 -4.58 -5.10 6.50
C ILE A 62 -4.06 -6.13 5.49
N GLN A 63 -3.67 -7.32 5.96
CA GLN A 63 -3.28 -8.41 5.06
C GLN A 63 -4.39 -8.75 4.06
N LEU A 64 -5.64 -8.86 4.52
CA LEU A 64 -6.80 -9.15 3.68
C LEU A 64 -7.05 -8.02 2.67
N ALA A 65 -6.97 -6.76 3.09
CA ALA A 65 -7.10 -5.63 2.18
C ALA A 65 -6.03 -5.65 1.08
N ILE A 66 -4.77 -5.93 1.42
CA ILE A 66 -3.68 -6.07 0.43
C ILE A 66 -4.00 -7.19 -0.56
N GLN A 67 -4.44 -8.36 -0.08
CA GLN A 67 -4.82 -9.50 -0.91
C GLN A 67 -5.95 -9.17 -1.89
N GLU A 68 -6.99 -8.49 -1.42
CA GLU A 68 -8.13 -8.07 -2.27
C GLU A 68 -7.68 -7.09 -3.36
N TRP A 69 -6.84 -6.13 -3.00
CA TRP A 69 -6.25 -5.19 -3.95
C TRP A 69 -5.38 -5.92 -4.97
N ALA A 70 -4.44 -6.75 -4.54
CA ALA A 70 -3.56 -7.52 -5.43
C ALA A 70 -4.36 -8.38 -6.41
N ALA A 71 -5.41 -9.08 -5.93
CA ALA A 71 -6.31 -9.86 -6.78
C ALA A 71 -6.98 -9.01 -7.88
N SER A 72 -7.39 -7.78 -7.55
CA SER A 72 -7.97 -6.84 -8.52
C SER A 72 -6.95 -6.35 -9.57
N LEU A 73 -5.68 -6.30 -9.20
CA LEU A 73 -4.59 -5.82 -10.05
C LEU A 73 -4.00 -6.93 -10.95
N GLY A 74 -4.11 -8.20 -10.56
CA GLY A 74 -3.40 -9.32 -11.20
C GLY A 74 -3.49 -9.37 -12.74
N LYS A 75 -4.65 -9.01 -13.31
CA LYS A 75 -4.90 -9.04 -14.77
C LYS A 75 -4.54 -7.74 -15.51
N LEU A 76 -4.16 -6.68 -14.81
CA LEU A 76 -3.84 -5.38 -15.42
C LEU A 76 -2.41 -5.36 -15.96
N SER A 77 -2.09 -4.44 -16.89
CA SER A 77 -0.69 -4.22 -17.32
C SER A 77 0.15 -3.63 -16.19
N TRP A 78 1.47 -3.82 -16.18
CA TRP A 78 2.31 -3.26 -15.11
C TRP A 78 2.30 -1.75 -15.05
N LYS A 79 2.07 -1.07 -16.18
CA LYS A 79 1.83 0.38 -16.19
C LYS A 79 0.65 0.80 -15.32
N LEU A 80 -0.45 0.04 -15.38
CA LEU A 80 -1.63 0.29 -14.57
C LEU A 80 -1.43 -0.19 -13.13
N LYS A 81 -0.82 -1.38 -12.95
CA LYS A 81 -0.44 -1.88 -11.62
C LYS A 81 0.41 -0.85 -10.88
N ARG A 82 1.50 -0.34 -11.46
CA ARG A 82 2.37 0.67 -10.82
C ARG A 82 1.59 1.89 -10.33
N ARG A 83 0.72 2.44 -11.17
CA ARG A 83 -0.13 3.60 -10.78
C ARG A 83 -1.07 3.26 -9.61
N ALA A 84 -1.64 2.07 -9.62
CA ALA A 84 -2.52 1.61 -8.54
C ALA A 84 -1.74 1.35 -7.25
N ILE A 85 -0.56 0.73 -7.34
CA ILE A 85 0.35 0.47 -6.23
C ILE A 85 0.76 1.79 -5.57
N THR A 86 1.18 2.81 -6.33
CA THR A 86 1.52 4.13 -5.78
C THR A 86 0.35 4.78 -5.04
N ARG A 87 -0.88 4.63 -5.54
CA ARG A 87 -2.08 5.16 -4.86
C ARG A 87 -2.42 4.36 -3.61
N PHE A 88 -2.27 3.05 -3.68
CA PHE A 88 -2.46 2.14 -2.56
C PHE A 88 -1.47 2.47 -1.43
N SER A 89 -0.17 2.59 -1.73
CA SER A 89 0.85 2.89 -0.74
C SER A 89 0.66 4.27 -0.12
N GLY A 90 0.30 5.28 -0.91
CA GLY A 90 -0.12 6.59 -0.41
C GLY A 90 -1.29 6.49 0.57
N SER A 91 -2.37 5.83 0.16
CA SER A 91 -3.53 5.64 1.04
C SER A 91 -3.18 4.82 2.29
N PHE A 92 -2.30 3.84 2.18
CA PHE A 92 -1.81 3.03 3.30
C PHE A 92 -1.10 3.92 4.31
N ALA A 93 -0.13 4.74 3.89
CA ALA A 93 0.58 5.67 4.78
C ALA A 93 -0.35 6.75 5.35
N ASP A 94 -1.28 7.28 4.55
CA ASP A 94 -2.26 8.29 5.00
C ASP A 94 -3.16 7.77 6.13
N ASN A 95 -3.55 6.49 6.09
CA ASN A 95 -4.35 5.90 7.17
C ASN A 95 -3.58 5.84 8.50
N PHE A 96 -2.25 5.65 8.44
CA PHE A 96 -1.41 5.64 9.63
C PHE A 96 -1.19 7.05 10.14
N LEU A 97 -0.94 8.02 9.24
CA LEU A 97 -0.85 9.44 9.58
C LEU A 97 -2.13 9.96 10.26
N ALA A 98 -3.29 9.48 9.83
CA ALA A 98 -4.56 9.84 10.46
C ALA A 98 -4.70 9.34 11.91
N ILE A 99 -4.00 8.26 12.27
CA ILE A 99 -4.01 7.66 13.62
C ILE A 99 -2.85 8.20 14.47
N VAL A 100 -1.70 8.49 13.85
CA VAL A 100 -0.49 9.00 14.46
C VAL A 100 -0.07 10.30 13.75
N PRO A 101 -0.68 11.45 14.11
CA PRO A 101 -0.43 12.72 13.44
C PRO A 101 1.01 13.24 13.57
N GLU A 102 1.76 12.75 14.55
CA GLU A 102 3.15 13.13 14.82
C GLU A 102 4.18 12.34 14.00
N LEU A 103 3.73 11.46 13.09
CA LEU A 103 4.61 10.75 12.16
C LEU A 103 5.54 11.72 11.43
N SER A 104 6.84 11.44 11.49
CA SER A 104 7.83 12.18 10.74
C SER A 104 7.72 11.88 9.24
N GLU A 105 8.30 12.76 8.42
CA GLU A 105 8.37 12.56 6.96
C GLU A 105 9.09 11.24 6.60
N GLU A 106 10.16 10.91 7.34
CA GLU A 106 10.93 9.67 7.15
C GLU A 106 10.10 8.41 7.48
N GLU A 107 9.31 8.46 8.55
CA GLU A 107 8.43 7.34 8.91
C GLU A 107 7.27 7.21 7.91
N TYR A 108 6.73 8.32 7.41
CA TYR A 108 5.72 8.31 6.34
C TYR A 108 6.28 7.69 5.06
N ASP A 109 7.48 8.10 4.64
CA ASP A 109 8.14 7.52 3.47
C ASP A 109 8.43 6.02 3.65
N SER A 110 8.81 5.62 4.86
CA SER A 110 8.98 4.20 5.21
C SER A 110 7.66 3.42 5.07
N LEU A 111 6.53 4.01 5.45
CA LEU A 111 5.20 3.41 5.26
C LEU A 111 4.81 3.31 3.78
N LEU A 112 5.18 4.28 2.94
CA LEU A 112 4.99 4.20 1.49
C LEU A 112 5.76 3.01 0.90
N LEU A 113 7.02 2.83 1.30
CA LEU A 113 7.87 1.71 0.88
C LEU A 113 7.32 0.37 1.37
N LEU A 114 6.83 0.33 2.62
CA LEU A 114 6.19 -0.85 3.20
C LEU A 114 4.95 -1.26 2.42
N GLY A 115 4.03 -0.32 2.17
CA GLY A 115 2.81 -0.57 1.41
C GLY A 115 3.09 -1.01 -0.03
N THR A 116 4.11 -0.42 -0.67
CA THR A 116 4.57 -0.83 -2.00
C THR A 116 5.10 -2.26 -1.97
N THR A 117 5.96 -2.59 -1.00
CA THR A 117 6.58 -3.91 -0.90
C THR A 117 5.56 -5.01 -0.62
N CYS A 118 4.64 -4.80 0.32
CA CYS A 118 3.59 -5.78 0.62
C CYS A 118 2.69 -6.07 -0.57
N MET A 119 2.45 -5.07 -1.43
CA MET A 119 1.68 -5.25 -2.66
C MET A 119 2.45 -6.05 -3.71
N LEU A 120 3.77 -5.85 -3.79
CA LEU A 120 4.64 -6.61 -4.69
C LEU A 120 4.76 -8.07 -4.27
N GLU A 121 4.87 -8.36 -2.96
CA GLU A 121 4.88 -9.73 -2.43
C GLU A 121 3.65 -10.53 -2.86
N GLU A 122 2.46 -9.90 -2.89
CA GLU A 122 1.23 -10.57 -3.32
C GLU A 122 1.07 -10.65 -4.84
N LEU A 123 1.78 -9.82 -5.60
CA LEU A 123 1.76 -9.83 -7.06
C LEU A 123 2.88 -10.66 -7.67
N GLU A 124 3.90 -11.02 -6.89
CA GLU A 124 5.00 -11.85 -7.34
C GLU A 124 4.52 -13.28 -7.63
N ASP A 125 4.82 -13.76 -8.83
CA ASP A 125 4.45 -15.08 -9.33
C ASP A 125 5.67 -16.00 -9.55
N GLY A 126 6.85 -15.56 -9.12
CA GLY A 126 8.13 -16.24 -9.33
C GLY A 126 8.67 -16.17 -10.77
N MET A 127 8.00 -15.44 -11.68
CA MET A 127 8.47 -15.28 -13.04
C MET A 127 9.48 -14.12 -13.16
N PRO A 128 10.45 -14.19 -14.10
CA PRO A 128 11.34 -13.07 -14.36
C PRO A 128 10.58 -11.80 -14.77
N ILE A 129 11.13 -10.64 -14.42
CA ILE A 129 10.59 -9.35 -14.84
C ILE A 129 10.56 -9.28 -16.37
N SER A 130 9.42 -8.83 -16.90
CA SER A 130 9.12 -8.90 -18.34
C SER A 130 8.96 -7.54 -19.01
N GLU A 131 8.74 -6.47 -18.24
CA GLU A 131 8.58 -5.11 -18.79
C GLU A 131 9.14 -4.01 -17.88
N ALA A 132 9.48 -2.86 -18.48
CA ALA A 132 10.14 -1.75 -17.78
C ALA A 132 9.29 -1.12 -16.66
N ASP A 133 7.96 -1.11 -16.80
CA ASP A 133 7.08 -0.59 -15.75
C ASP A 133 7.03 -1.51 -14.52
N GLN A 134 7.23 -2.82 -14.69
CA GLN A 134 7.41 -3.79 -13.60
C GLN A 134 8.75 -3.55 -12.90
N ALA A 135 9.84 -3.45 -13.65
CA ALA A 135 11.18 -3.19 -13.10
C ALA A 135 11.21 -1.92 -12.25
N LYS A 136 10.62 -0.82 -12.75
CA LYS A 136 10.52 0.43 -11.99
C LYS A 136 9.79 0.25 -10.66
N CYS A 137 8.71 -0.52 -10.65
CA CYS A 137 7.96 -0.76 -9.42
C CYS A 137 8.76 -1.61 -8.42
N TYR A 138 9.48 -2.62 -8.91
CA TYR A 138 10.31 -3.50 -8.07
C TYR A 138 11.52 -2.79 -7.46
N LEU A 139 12.06 -1.75 -8.11
CA LEU A 139 13.12 -0.91 -7.54
C LEU A 139 12.69 -0.15 -6.28
N ASP A 140 11.40 0.18 -6.16
CA ASP A 140 10.84 0.90 -5.02
C ASP A 140 10.57 -0.02 -3.82
N SER A 141 10.92 -1.32 -3.92
CA SER A 141 10.71 -2.28 -2.83
C SER A 141 11.82 -2.23 -1.77
N ILE A 142 11.45 -2.57 -0.54
CA ILE A 142 12.36 -2.80 0.60
C ILE A 142 13.20 -4.07 0.40
N HIS A 143 12.68 -5.08 -0.30
CA HIS A 143 13.40 -6.35 -0.50
C HIS A 143 14.54 -6.23 -1.48
N ASP A 144 15.73 -6.70 -1.08
CA ASP A 144 16.90 -6.77 -1.96
C ASP A 144 16.61 -7.61 -3.21
N HIS A 145 16.00 -8.78 -3.05
CA HIS A 145 15.62 -9.66 -4.18
C HIS A 145 14.79 -8.93 -5.26
N HIS A 146 13.79 -8.14 -4.86
CA HIS A 146 13.01 -7.35 -5.82
C HIS A 146 13.88 -6.33 -6.57
N ARG A 147 14.74 -5.60 -5.84
CA ARG A 147 15.65 -4.60 -6.43
C ARG A 147 16.69 -5.26 -7.34
N GLU A 148 17.19 -6.42 -6.97
CA GLU A 148 18.14 -7.22 -7.77
C GLU A 148 17.50 -7.69 -9.08
N MET A 149 16.29 -8.26 -9.02
CA MET A 149 15.53 -8.65 -10.22
C MET A 149 15.32 -7.46 -11.17
N ALA A 150 14.95 -6.31 -10.63
CA ALA A 150 14.73 -5.09 -11.42
C ALA A 150 16.01 -4.56 -12.04
N THR A 151 17.10 -4.53 -11.28
CA THR A 151 18.41 -4.08 -11.73
C THR A 151 18.92 -4.97 -12.87
N ALA A 152 18.84 -6.30 -12.70
CA ALA A 152 19.25 -7.27 -13.71
C ALA A 152 18.46 -7.12 -15.03
N PHE A 153 17.15 -6.88 -14.96
CA PHE A 153 16.33 -6.58 -16.13
C PHE A 153 16.82 -5.31 -16.84
N LEU A 154 17.00 -4.22 -16.09
CA LEU A 154 17.39 -2.93 -16.66
C LEU A 154 18.80 -2.94 -17.27
N GLU A 155 19.75 -3.65 -16.66
CA GLU A 155 21.12 -3.78 -17.19
C GLU A 155 21.18 -4.55 -18.50
N ARG A 156 20.41 -5.65 -18.62
CA ARG A 156 20.28 -6.39 -19.87
C ARG A 156 19.77 -5.49 -21.01
N HIS A 157 18.70 -4.74 -20.73
CA HIS A 157 18.09 -3.88 -21.75
C HIS A 157 18.91 -2.62 -22.11
N LYS A 158 19.73 -2.09 -21.18
CA LYS A 158 20.70 -1.04 -21.50
C LYS A 158 21.77 -1.52 -22.50
N THR A 159 22.21 -2.76 -22.34
CA THR A 159 23.23 -3.36 -23.20
C THR A 159 22.69 -3.60 -24.62
N ASP A 160 21.44 -4.02 -24.75
CA ASP A 160 20.79 -4.25 -26.04
C ASP A 160 20.61 -2.95 -26.85
N GLU A 161 20.21 -1.84 -26.19
CA GLU A 161 20.12 -0.53 -26.85
C GLU A 161 21.50 0.02 -27.26
N GLN A 162 22.55 -0.29 -26.50
CA GLN A 162 23.92 0.13 -26.82
C GLN A 162 24.59 -0.72 -27.90
N GLN A 163 24.16 -1.98 -28.11
CA GLN A 163 24.68 -2.85 -29.18
C GLN A 163 24.00 -2.61 -30.55
N LEU A 164 22.89 -1.88 -30.58
CA LEU A 164 22.15 -1.52 -31.80
C LEU A 164 22.61 -0.17 -32.41
N HIS A 165 23.60 0.49 -31.80
CA HIS A 165 24.20 1.75 -32.24
C HIS A 165 25.69 1.60 -32.57
#